data_AF-A0A0F9MSN9-F1
#
_entry.id   AF-A0A0F9MSN9-F1
#
_cell.length_a   1.000
_cell.length_b   1.000
_cell.length_c   1.000
_cell.angle_alpha   90.00
_cell.angle_beta   90.00
_cell.angle_gamma   90.00
#
_symmetry.space_group_name_H-M   'P 1'
#
loop_
_entity.id
_entity.type
_entity.pdbx_description
1 polymer ?
#
loop_
_entity_poly.entity_id
_entity_poly.type
_entity_poly.pdbx_seq_one_letter_code
_entity_poly.pdbx_strand_id
1 'polypeptide(L)'
;MPQVHLVKKARKDNSVVKKGESYYWWKFNFGSKMYSKTKPRRSQLTQSGFLSQIWDIEDRLSEMTAEEDLEASCDEIVDDVRNLQDEAQEKLDNMPEQLQDSSSSGQMLQERVDELDNMISELEDLDCEEERDKEDVLEEIQNISYNGS
;
A
#
# COMPACT_ATOMS: atom_id res chain seq x y z
N MET A 1 -5.02 -12.54 2.37
CA MET A 1 -3.76 -12.32 3.12
C MET A 1 -3.46 -13.50 4.04
N PRO A 2 -2.17 -13.83 4.27
CA PRO A 2 -1.77 -14.85 5.22
C PRO A 2 -2.06 -14.42 6.66
N GLN A 3 -2.40 -15.38 7.52
CA GLN A 3 -2.59 -15.09 8.94
C GLN A 3 -1.25 -14.82 9.62
N VAL A 4 -1.17 -13.72 10.37
CA VAL A 4 -0.01 -13.37 11.18
C VAL A 4 -0.14 -14.01 12.56
N HIS A 5 0.92 -14.70 13.00
CA HIS A 5 0.97 -15.37 14.29
C HIS A 5 2.05 -14.74 15.18
N LEU A 6 1.65 -14.21 16.33
CA LEU A 6 2.57 -13.78 17.38
C LEU A 6 2.95 -14.98 18.26
N VAL A 7 4.24 -15.28 18.34
CA VAL A 7 4.81 -16.21 19.29
C VAL A 7 5.41 -15.42 20.45
N LYS A 8 4.77 -15.48 21.62
CA LYS A 8 5.22 -14.74 22.82
C LYS A 8 6.58 -15.18 23.36
N LYS A 9 6.95 -16.45 23.15
CA LYS A 9 8.20 -17.03 23.66
C LYS A 9 8.73 -18.12 22.72
N ALA A 10 9.84 -17.86 22.05
CA ALA A 10 10.48 -18.81 21.16
C ALA A 10 11.00 -20.05 21.92
N ARG A 11 10.67 -21.26 21.44
CA ARG A 11 11.14 -22.51 22.06
C ARG A 11 12.56 -22.90 21.64
N LYS A 12 13.00 -22.38 20.49
CA LYS A 12 14.31 -22.59 19.86
C LYS A 12 14.73 -21.29 19.18
N ASP A 13 16.03 -21.15 18.91
CA ASP A 13 16.55 -20.08 18.05
C ASP A 13 15.93 -20.19 16.64
N ASN A 14 15.71 -19.04 16.00
CA ASN A 14 15.33 -18.95 14.60
C ASN A 14 16.12 -17.83 13.91
N SER A 15 15.82 -17.54 12.64
CA SER A 15 16.55 -16.57 11.83
C SER A 15 16.49 -15.13 12.33
N VAL A 16 15.48 -14.78 13.14
CA VAL A 16 15.29 -13.40 13.62
C VAL A 16 15.45 -13.28 15.13
N VAL A 17 15.24 -14.33 15.93
CA VAL A 17 15.27 -14.25 17.40
C VAL A 17 15.92 -15.45 18.08
N LYS A 18 16.36 -15.24 19.32
CA LYS A 18 16.88 -16.28 20.23
C LYS A 18 15.77 -16.98 20.99
N LYS A 19 16.07 -18.19 21.49
CA LYS A 19 15.17 -18.92 22.40
C LYS A 19 14.77 -18.02 23.58
N GLY A 20 13.47 -17.90 23.82
CA GLY A 20 12.89 -17.07 24.87
C GLY A 20 12.30 -15.75 24.40
N GLU A 21 12.73 -15.24 23.24
CA GLU A 21 12.25 -13.96 22.71
C GLU A 21 10.93 -14.11 21.93
N SER A 22 10.16 -13.02 21.81
CA SER A 22 8.94 -12.98 21.02
C SER A 22 9.21 -12.67 19.56
N TYR A 23 8.40 -13.21 18.66
CA TYR A 23 8.48 -12.91 17.22
C TYR A 23 7.15 -13.16 16.52
N TYR A 24 7.01 -12.60 15.32
CA TYR A 24 5.89 -12.84 14.41
C TYR A 24 6.31 -13.80 13.31
N TRP A 25 5.38 -14.65 12.86
CA TRP A 25 5.56 -15.41 11.64
C TRP A 25 4.27 -15.48 10.83
N TRP A 26 4.42 -15.60 9.52
CA TRP A 26 3.32 -15.81 8.57
C TRP A 26 3.81 -16.73 7.45
N LYS A 27 2.88 -17.22 6.63
CA LYS A 27 3.19 -18.12 5.51
C LYS A 27 2.19 -17.91 4.39
N PHE A 28 2.70 -17.71 3.17
CA PHE A 28 1.90 -17.70 1.96
C PHE A 28 1.55 -19.11 1.49
N ASN A 29 0.49 -19.26 0.70
CA ASN A 29 0.18 -20.54 0.09
C ASN A 29 1.37 -21.00 -0.77
N PHE A 30 1.80 -22.26 -0.61
CA PHE A 30 3.00 -22.82 -1.26
C PHE A 30 4.35 -22.10 -0.95
N GLY A 31 4.39 -21.12 -0.06
CA GLY A 31 5.61 -20.40 0.34
C GLY A 31 6.30 -20.97 1.59
N SER A 32 7.51 -20.49 1.89
CA SER A 32 8.20 -20.74 3.16
C SER A 32 7.61 -19.90 4.30
N LYS A 33 7.91 -20.27 5.55
CA LYS A 33 7.57 -19.42 6.71
C LYS A 33 8.45 -18.19 6.71
N MET A 34 7.81 -17.03 6.88
CA MET A 34 8.44 -15.74 7.07
C MET A 34 8.47 -15.41 8.56
N TYR A 35 9.46 -14.63 8.98
CA TYR A 35 9.66 -14.26 10.38
C TYR A 35 9.99 -12.77 10.51
N SER A 36 9.49 -12.13 11.56
CA SER A 36 9.88 -10.76 11.92
C SER A 36 9.91 -10.58 13.44
N LYS A 37 10.76 -9.68 13.92
CA LYS A 37 10.76 -9.25 15.33
C LYS A 37 9.58 -8.33 15.63
N THR A 38 9.26 -7.45 14.69
CA THR A 38 8.17 -6.49 14.77
C THR A 38 6.94 -7.00 14.02
N LYS A 39 5.77 -6.41 14.29
CA LYS A 39 4.56 -6.73 13.54
C LYS A 39 4.82 -6.43 12.05
N PRO A 40 4.57 -7.38 11.13
CA PRO A 40 4.80 -7.13 9.71
C PRO A 40 3.85 -6.05 9.19
N ARG A 41 4.35 -5.24 8.25
CA ARG A 41 3.55 -4.26 7.50
C ARG A 41 2.58 -4.95 6.56
N ARG A 42 1.51 -4.26 6.17
CA ARG A 42 0.48 -4.82 5.30
C ARG A 42 1.10 -5.23 3.95
N SER A 43 1.99 -4.41 3.39
CA SER A 43 2.78 -4.69 2.17
C SER A 43 3.53 -6.02 2.22
N GLN A 44 4.07 -6.40 3.38
CA GLN A 44 4.78 -7.68 3.59
C GLN A 44 3.86 -8.92 3.60
N LEU A 45 2.54 -8.72 3.62
CA LEU A 45 1.50 -9.75 3.66
C LEU A 45 0.83 -9.97 2.30
N THR A 46 1.36 -9.41 1.21
CA THR A 46 0.98 -9.74 -0.17
C THR A 46 2.15 -10.24 -0.99
N GLN A 47 1.84 -10.91 -2.09
CA GLN A 47 2.80 -11.27 -3.15
C GLN A 47 2.56 -10.47 -4.43
N SER A 48 1.48 -9.69 -4.49
CA SER A 48 1.22 -8.76 -5.59
C SER A 48 2.11 -7.54 -5.42
N GLY A 49 2.96 -7.26 -6.42
CA GLY A 49 3.81 -6.06 -6.41
C GLY A 49 2.98 -4.78 -6.31
N PHE A 50 1.91 -4.71 -7.11
CA PHE A 50 0.95 -3.60 -7.08
C PHE A 50 0.37 -3.34 -5.69
N LEU A 51 -0.21 -4.37 -5.06
CA LEU A 51 -0.80 -4.20 -3.72
C LEU A 51 0.26 -3.92 -2.65
N SER A 52 1.51 -4.37 -2.85
CA SER A 52 2.60 -4.03 -1.94
C SER A 52 2.87 -2.53 -1.97
N GLN A 53 3.01 -1.96 -3.17
CA GLN A 53 3.28 -0.53 -3.35
C GLN A 53 2.12 0.33 -2.84
N ILE A 54 0.88 -0.06 -3.13
CA ILE A 54 -0.31 0.65 -2.63
C ILE A 54 -0.37 0.65 -1.10
N TRP A 55 -0.15 -0.49 -0.46
CA TRP A 55 -0.17 -0.53 1.00
C TRP A 55 1.03 0.18 1.64
N ASP A 56 2.17 0.25 0.95
CA ASP A 56 3.27 1.09 1.41
C ASP A 56 2.93 2.59 1.31
N ILE A 57 2.17 3.01 0.29
CA ILE A 57 1.64 4.37 0.16
C ILE A 57 0.59 4.67 1.26
N GLU A 58 -0.38 3.78 1.47
CA GLU A 58 -1.36 3.93 2.56
C GLU A 58 -0.69 4.00 3.94
N ASP A 59 0.31 3.15 4.19
CA ASP A 59 1.08 3.17 5.43
C ASP A 59 1.82 4.52 5.59
N ARG A 60 2.34 5.11 4.49
CA ARG A 60 2.96 6.46 4.53
C ARG A 60 1.95 7.54 4.85
N LEU A 61 0.81 7.59 4.16
CA LEU A 61 -0.27 8.55 4.42
C LEU A 61 -0.73 8.48 5.89
N SER A 62 -0.88 7.28 6.43
CA SER A 62 -1.25 7.07 7.84
C SER A 62 -0.15 7.44 8.84
N GLU A 63 1.12 7.41 8.43
CA GLU A 63 2.27 7.74 9.29
C GLU A 63 2.62 9.24 9.25
N MET A 64 2.03 10.03 8.34
CA MET A 64 2.25 11.49 8.23
C MET A 64 1.86 12.25 9.49
N THR A 65 2.54 13.37 9.72
CA THR A 65 2.33 14.22 10.90
C THR A 65 2.15 15.70 10.54
N ALA A 66 1.40 16.45 11.35
CA ALA A 66 1.14 17.88 11.10
C ALA A 66 2.40 18.77 11.18
N GLU A 67 3.51 18.25 11.72
CA GLU A 67 4.80 18.92 11.75
C GLU A 67 5.53 18.87 10.39
N GLU A 68 5.12 17.96 9.50
CA GLU A 68 5.69 17.79 8.16
C GLU A 68 5.15 18.84 7.18
N ASP A 69 5.85 18.98 6.06
CA ASP A 69 5.37 19.72 4.91
C ASP A 69 4.35 18.85 4.17
N LEU A 70 3.07 18.98 4.54
CA LEU A 70 1.99 18.14 4.02
C LEU A 70 1.86 18.27 2.49
N GLU A 71 1.99 19.48 1.96
CA GLU A 71 1.92 19.74 0.51
C GLU A 71 3.04 19.00 -0.23
N ALA A 72 4.29 19.18 0.18
CA ALA A 72 5.42 18.49 -0.44
C ALA A 72 5.32 16.96 -0.29
N SER A 73 4.79 16.48 0.83
CA SER A 73 4.63 15.05 1.07
C SER A 73 3.51 14.44 0.22
N CYS A 74 2.41 15.19 0.02
CA CYS A 74 1.33 14.82 -0.89
C CYS A 74 1.82 14.79 -2.33
N ASP A 75 2.59 15.79 -2.78
CA ASP A 75 3.17 15.81 -4.13
C ASP A 75 4.05 14.57 -4.40
N GLU A 76 4.93 14.21 -3.45
CA GLU A 76 5.74 13.00 -3.57
C GLU A 76 4.89 11.73 -3.65
N ILE A 77 3.80 11.66 -2.90
CA ILE A 77 2.90 10.50 -2.92
C ILE A 77 2.11 10.46 -4.24
N VAL A 78 1.63 11.60 -4.73
CA VAL A 78 0.95 11.72 -6.03
C VAL A 78 1.85 11.22 -7.15
N ASP A 79 3.13 11.60 -7.16
CA ASP A 79 4.10 11.09 -8.14
C ASP A 79 4.26 9.56 -8.06
N ASP A 80 4.32 8.99 -6.86
CA ASP A 80 4.37 7.53 -6.68
C ASP A 80 3.09 6.85 -7.18
N VAL A 81 1.91 7.41 -6.91
CA VAL A 81 0.62 6.87 -7.38
C VAL A 81 0.51 6.99 -8.91
N ARG A 82 0.94 8.09 -9.52
CA ARG A 82 1.01 8.28 -10.97
C ARG A 82 1.92 7.25 -11.64
N ASN A 83 3.09 7.00 -11.06
CA ASN A 83 3.98 5.95 -11.57
C ASN A 83 3.30 4.57 -11.56
N LEU A 84 2.52 4.25 -10.52
CA LEU A 84 1.74 3.00 -10.47
C LEU A 84 0.61 2.96 -11.49
N GLN A 85 -0.05 4.10 -11.71
CA GLN A 85 -1.12 4.26 -12.69
C GLN A 85 -0.57 4.02 -14.10
N ASP A 86 0.55 4.67 -14.43
CA ASP A 86 1.26 4.51 -15.71
C ASP A 86 1.67 3.06 -15.95
N GLU A 87 2.21 2.39 -14.93
CA GLU A 87 2.54 0.96 -15.02
C GLU A 87 1.32 0.07 -15.27
N ALA A 88 0.16 0.40 -14.68
CA ALA A 88 -1.07 -0.35 -14.86
C ALA A 88 -1.65 -0.12 -16.26
N GLN A 89 -1.65 1.14 -16.71
CA GLN A 89 -2.08 1.54 -18.05
C GLN A 89 -1.19 0.92 -19.12
N GLU A 90 0.13 0.95 -18.97
CA GLU A 90 1.06 0.32 -19.91
C GLU A 90 0.82 -1.20 -20.01
N LYS A 91 0.53 -1.86 -18.89
CA LYS A 91 0.18 -3.30 -18.90
C LYS A 91 -1.13 -3.55 -19.63
N LEU A 92 -2.12 -2.67 -19.51
CA LEU A 92 -3.41 -2.76 -20.21
C LEU A 92 -3.24 -2.52 -21.71
N ASP A 93 -2.51 -1.47 -22.09
CA ASP A 93 -2.26 -1.09 -23.49
C ASP A 93 -1.48 -2.16 -24.25
N ASN A 94 -0.59 -2.87 -23.55
CA ASN A 94 0.15 -4.01 -24.13
C ASN A 94 -0.71 -5.27 -24.32
N MET A 95 -1.93 -5.33 -23.77
CA MET A 95 -2.85 -6.43 -24.03
C MET A 95 -3.53 -6.26 -25.40
N PRO A 96 -3.85 -7.35 -26.11
CA PRO A 96 -4.71 -7.27 -27.29
C PRO A 96 -6.05 -6.60 -26.95
N GLU A 97 -6.53 -5.64 -27.76
CA GLU A 97 -7.80 -4.90 -27.54
C GLU A 97 -8.96 -5.82 -27.16
N GLN A 98 -9.07 -6.97 -27.83
CA GLN A 98 -10.13 -7.96 -27.57
C GLN A 98 -10.14 -8.47 -26.13
N LEU A 99 -8.99 -8.49 -25.45
CA LEU A 99 -8.82 -8.96 -24.07
C LEU A 99 -8.86 -7.84 -23.03
N GLN A 100 -8.69 -6.57 -23.44
CA GLN A 100 -8.74 -5.44 -22.52
C GLN A 100 -10.11 -5.37 -21.81
N ASP A 101 -11.20 -5.46 -22.57
CA ASP A 101 -12.55 -5.36 -22.01
C ASP A 101 -13.18 -6.70 -21.61
N SER A 102 -12.73 -7.79 -22.23
CA SER A 102 -13.40 -9.10 -22.09
C SER A 102 -12.73 -10.05 -21.09
N SER A 103 -11.48 -9.79 -20.71
CA SER A 103 -10.75 -10.64 -19.77
C SER A 103 -10.79 -10.07 -18.35
N SER A 104 -10.80 -10.96 -17.37
CA SER A 104 -10.71 -10.57 -15.95
C SER A 104 -9.44 -9.77 -15.64
N SER A 105 -8.34 -10.00 -16.37
CA SER A 105 -7.10 -9.27 -16.16
C SER A 105 -7.15 -7.86 -16.73
N GLY A 106 -7.78 -7.67 -17.89
CA GLY A 106 -7.97 -6.34 -18.49
C GLY A 106 -8.94 -5.48 -17.65
N GLN A 107 -10.06 -6.07 -17.21
CA GLN A 107 -11.01 -5.41 -16.30
C GLN A 107 -10.35 -5.02 -14.97
N MET A 108 -9.55 -5.92 -14.37
CA MET A 108 -8.78 -5.61 -13.15
C MET A 108 -7.78 -4.46 -13.36
N LEU A 109 -7.11 -4.39 -14.50
CA LEU A 109 -6.16 -3.32 -14.79
C LEU A 109 -6.89 -1.98 -15.01
N GLN A 110 -8.03 -1.98 -15.70
CA GLN A 110 -8.86 -0.79 -15.85
C GLN A 110 -9.36 -0.28 -14.49
N GLU A 111 -9.91 -1.17 -13.66
CA GLU A 111 -10.33 -0.83 -12.30
C GLU A 111 -9.18 -0.20 -11.50
N ARG A 112 -7.96 -0.73 -11.62
CA ARG A 112 -6.78 -0.15 -10.96
C ARG A 112 -6.48 1.25 -11.46
N VAL A 113 -6.49 1.46 -12.78
CA VAL A 113 -6.22 2.79 -13.35
C VAL A 113 -7.26 3.80 -12.84
N ASP A 114 -8.54 3.44 -12.88
CA ASP A 114 -9.64 4.31 -12.47
C ASP A 114 -9.56 4.65 -10.96
N GLU A 115 -9.25 3.66 -10.12
CA GLU A 115 -9.13 3.86 -8.67
C GLU A 115 -7.89 4.69 -8.29
N LEU A 116 -6.79 4.55 -9.04
CA LEU A 116 -5.60 5.40 -8.84
C LEU A 116 -5.85 6.82 -9.30
N ASP A 117 -6.60 7.02 -10.38
CA ASP A 117 -7.00 8.35 -10.87
C ASP A 117 -7.84 9.10 -9.83
N ASN A 118 -8.79 8.38 -9.21
CA ASN A 118 -9.60 8.92 -8.11
C ASN A 118 -8.71 9.29 -6.91
N MET A 119 -7.79 8.41 -6.51
CA MET A 119 -6.88 8.69 -5.40
C MET A 119 -5.96 9.89 -5.65
N ILE A 120 -5.44 10.04 -6.87
CA ILE A 120 -4.66 11.22 -7.29
C ILE A 120 -5.52 12.47 -7.17
N SER A 121 -6.74 12.44 -7.70
CA SER A 121 -7.66 13.58 -7.66
C SER A 121 -7.97 13.99 -6.22
N GLU A 122 -8.25 13.02 -5.33
CA GLU A 122 -8.47 13.29 -3.91
C GLU A 122 -7.26 13.94 -3.23
N LEU A 123 -6.03 13.53 -3.57
CA LEU A 123 -4.81 14.10 -3.02
C LEU A 123 -4.52 15.51 -3.56
N GLU A 124 -4.76 15.74 -4.86
CA GLU A 124 -4.53 17.05 -5.50
C GLU A 124 -5.59 18.10 -5.14
N ASP A 125 -6.81 17.66 -4.81
CA ASP A 125 -7.89 18.52 -4.36
C ASP A 125 -7.71 18.97 -2.89
N LEU A 126 -6.74 18.40 -2.16
CA LEU A 126 -6.43 18.82 -0.79
C LEU A 126 -5.86 20.23 -0.77
N ASP A 127 -6.68 21.16 -0.27
CA ASP A 127 -6.22 22.50 0.03
C ASP A 127 -5.27 22.46 1.25
N CYS A 128 -4.00 22.75 1.02
CA CYS A 128 -2.94 22.83 2.03
C CYS A 128 -2.54 24.28 2.36
N GLU A 129 -3.37 25.27 2.02
CA GLU A 129 -3.10 26.69 2.29
C GLU A 129 -2.81 26.97 3.77
N GLU A 130 -1.94 27.96 4.05
CA GLU A 130 -1.54 28.35 5.42
C GLU A 130 -2.71 28.74 6.35
N GLU A 131 -3.87 29.06 5.79
CA GLU A 131 -5.07 29.43 6.55
C GLU A 131 -5.88 28.21 7.05
N ARG A 132 -5.66 27.01 6.51
CA ARG A 132 -6.30 25.78 7.01
C ARG A 132 -5.59 25.22 8.22
N ASP A 133 -6.38 24.60 9.09
CA ASP A 133 -5.87 23.85 10.24
C ASP A 133 -5.16 22.58 9.74
N LYS A 134 -3.88 22.43 10.07
CA LYS A 134 -3.06 21.31 9.56
C LYS A 134 -3.54 19.97 10.09
N GLU A 135 -4.11 19.94 11.28
CA GLU A 135 -4.67 18.73 11.86
C GLU A 135 -5.94 18.29 11.11
N ASP A 136 -6.76 19.23 10.63
CA ASP A 136 -7.93 18.94 9.78
C ASP A 136 -7.49 18.37 8.42
N VAL A 137 -6.50 18.99 7.77
CA VAL A 137 -5.94 18.48 6.49
C VAL A 137 -5.32 17.10 6.67
N LEU A 138 -4.59 16.88 7.76
CA LEU A 138 -4.01 15.59 8.07
C LEU A 138 -5.08 14.49 8.25
N GLU A 139 -6.21 14.80 8.87
CA GLU A 139 -7.32 13.84 8.98
C GLU A 139 -7.90 13.48 7.60
N GLU A 140 -8.02 14.44 6.68
CA GLU A 140 -8.43 14.19 5.29
C GLU A 140 -7.43 13.25 4.59
N ILE A 141 -6.13 13.56 4.66
CA ILE A 141 -5.04 12.72 4.10
C ILE A 141 -5.11 11.29 4.61
N GLN A 142 -5.27 11.09 5.92
CA GLN A 142 -5.28 9.76 6.54
C GLN A 142 -6.52 8.93 6.20
N ASN A 143 -7.57 9.56 5.68
CA ASN A 143 -8.79 8.88 5.22
C ASN A 143 -8.74 8.48 3.74
N ILE A 144 -7.81 9.03 2.96
CA ILE A 144 -7.60 8.64 1.56
C ILE A 144 -7.08 7.20 1.53
N SER A 145 -7.74 6.34 0.77
CA SER A 145 -7.38 4.92 0.66
C SER A 145 -7.78 4.33 -0.68
N TYR A 146 -7.05 3.30 -1.10
CA TYR A 146 -7.34 2.61 -2.35
C TYR A 146 -8.47 1.59 -2.16
N ASN A 147 -9.55 1.74 -2.93
CA ASN A 147 -10.77 0.93 -2.79
C ASN A 147 -10.89 -0.21 -3.82
N GLY A 148 -9.97 -0.30 -4.78
CA GLY A 148 -9.97 -1.34 -5.82
C GLY A 148 -9.62 -2.75 -5.30
N SER A 149 -9.92 -3.75 -6.14
CA SER A 149 -9.84 -5.18 -5.79
C SER A 149 -8.58 -5.94 -6.25
#